data_AF-A0A9E1I888-F1
#
_entry.id   AF-A0A9E1I888-F1
#
_cell.length_a   1.000
_cell.length_b   1.000
_cell.length_c   1.000
_cell.angle_alpha   90.00
_cell.angle_beta   90.00
_cell.angle_gamma   90.00
#
_symmetry.space_group_name_H-M   'P 1'
#
loop_
_entity.id
_entity.type
_entity.pdbx_description
1 polymer ?
#
loop_
_entity_poly.entity_id
_entity_poly.type
_entity_poly.pdbx_seq_one_letter_code
_entity_poly.pdbx_strand_id
1 'polypeptide(L)'
;DTAESASLAVIVAPLVRGRIPTVVEHVGTVVTPGSVIDVLVTDRGIAVNPNRPDLKEKLEKFGLHVFDIHALQKKAEELVGVPEPIRYKERIVGVAMYRDNTVIDVIRQIDE
;
A
#
# COMPACT_ATOMS: atom_id res chain seq x y z
N ASP A 1 -14.90 -1.10 0.06
CA ASP A 1 -16.09 -1.42 -0.77
C ASP A 1 -15.77 -1.62 -2.23
N THR A 2 -15.43 -0.57 -2.97
CA THR A 2 -15.19 -0.68 -4.42
C THR A 2 -14.04 -1.62 -4.76
N ALA A 3 -12.94 -1.59 -4.01
CA ALA A 3 -11.82 -2.52 -4.20
C ALA A 3 -12.25 -4.00 -4.12
N GLU A 4 -13.03 -4.35 -3.08
CA GLU A 4 -13.55 -5.72 -2.87
C GLU A 4 -14.50 -6.18 -3.99
N SER A 5 -15.23 -5.27 -4.63
CA SER A 5 -16.24 -5.58 -5.64
C SER A 5 -15.78 -5.30 -7.07
N ALA A 6 -14.58 -4.75 -7.27
CA ALA A 6 -14.05 -4.45 -8.58
C ALA A 6 -13.53 -5.73 -9.25
N SER A 7 -13.71 -5.83 -10.57
CA SER A 7 -13.01 -6.85 -11.36
C SER A 7 -11.50 -6.58 -11.44
N LEU A 8 -11.10 -5.33 -11.23
CA LEU A 8 -9.72 -4.86 -11.18
C LEU A 8 -9.61 -3.64 -10.25
N ALA A 9 -8.91 -3.77 -9.13
CA ALA A 9 -8.64 -2.69 -8.18
C ALA A 9 -7.23 -2.13 -8.38
N VAL A 10 -7.15 -0.86 -8.80
CA VAL A 10 -5.87 -0.18 -9.06
C VAL A 10 -5.70 1.00 -8.11
N ILE A 11 -4.58 1.04 -7.40
CA ILE A 11 -4.14 2.20 -6.64
C ILE A 11 -3.16 3.00 -7.51
N VAL A 12 -3.39 4.31 -7.63
CA VAL A 12 -2.50 5.22 -8.36
C VAL A 12 -1.99 6.29 -7.40
N ALA A 13 -0.68 6.38 -7.23
CA ALA A 13 -0.06 7.37 -6.36
C ALA A 13 1.39 7.64 -6.76
N PRO A 14 1.93 8.86 -6.57
CA PRO A 14 3.36 9.08 -6.71
C PRO A 14 4.12 8.24 -5.69
N LEU A 15 5.32 7.77 -6.03
CA LEU A 15 6.13 6.94 -5.14
C LEU A 15 6.53 7.69 -3.86
N VAL A 16 6.71 9.02 -3.98
CA VAL A 16 7.10 9.91 -2.89
C VAL A 16 6.27 11.20 -2.95
N ARG A 17 5.88 11.74 -1.80
CA ARG A 17 5.27 13.08 -1.63
C ARG A 17 6.18 13.96 -0.76
N GLY A 18 6.98 14.82 -1.40
CA GLY A 18 7.96 15.63 -0.69
C GLY A 18 9.05 14.75 -0.06
N ARG A 19 9.00 14.58 1.27
CA ARG A 19 9.91 13.71 2.03
C ARG A 19 9.25 12.43 2.55
N ILE A 20 8.00 12.15 2.16
CA ILE A 20 7.20 11.05 2.69
C ILE A 20 7.08 9.96 1.62
N PRO A 21 7.57 8.72 1.85
CA PRO A 21 7.38 7.62 0.92
C PRO A 21 5.94 7.11 0.96
N THR A 22 5.40 6.75 -0.21
CA THR A 22 4.05 6.16 -0.33
C THR A 22 4.06 4.65 -0.06
N VAL A 23 5.13 3.97 -0.46
CA VAL A 23 5.33 2.53 -0.24
C VAL A 23 6.29 2.36 0.93
N VAL A 24 5.84 1.69 1.98
CA VAL A 24 6.56 1.47 3.25
C VAL A 24 6.37 0.03 3.69
N GLU A 25 7.22 -0.46 4.59
CA GLU A 25 7.13 -1.80 5.17
C GLU A 25 5.78 -2.04 5.86
N HIS A 26 5.35 -1.08 6.68
CA HIS A 26 4.10 -1.14 7.42
C HIS A 26 3.37 0.20 7.34
N VAL A 27 2.09 0.16 6.93
CA VAL A 27 1.22 1.33 6.96
C VAL A 27 0.82 1.65 8.40
N GLY A 28 0.57 2.92 8.69
CA GLY A 28 0.11 3.32 10.03
C GLY A 28 -1.32 2.90 10.35
N THR A 29 -2.15 2.65 9.34
CA THR A 29 -3.51 2.14 9.52
C THR A 29 -3.97 1.37 8.29
N VAL A 30 -4.50 0.17 8.49
CA VAL A 30 -5.09 -0.65 7.43
C VAL A 30 -6.58 -0.30 7.29
N VAL A 31 -6.95 0.28 6.15
CA VAL A 31 -8.35 0.60 5.80
C VAL A 31 -8.89 -0.34 4.72
N THR A 32 -8.03 -0.80 3.82
CA THR A 32 -8.37 -1.75 2.77
C THR A 32 -7.32 -2.86 2.76
N PRO A 33 -7.72 -4.14 2.91
CA PRO A 33 -6.79 -5.27 2.85
C PRO A 33 -6.00 -5.30 1.55
N GLY A 34 -4.71 -5.61 1.62
CA GLY A 34 -3.89 -5.80 0.42
C GLY A 34 -4.37 -6.95 -0.47
N SER A 35 -5.10 -7.92 0.09
CA SER A 35 -5.67 -9.06 -0.64
C SER A 35 -6.67 -8.67 -1.72
N VAL A 36 -7.28 -7.48 -1.63
CA VAL A 36 -8.28 -6.98 -2.59
C VAL A 36 -7.77 -5.84 -3.46
N ILE A 37 -6.46 -5.61 -3.45
CA ILE A 37 -5.77 -4.67 -4.34
C ILE A 37 -5.00 -5.46 -5.37
N ASP A 38 -5.24 -5.22 -6.66
CA ASP A 38 -4.60 -5.99 -7.72
C ASP A 38 -3.30 -5.33 -8.20
N VAL A 39 -3.30 -4.00 -8.33
CA VAL A 39 -2.18 -3.26 -8.95
C VAL A 39 -1.93 -1.94 -8.23
N LEU A 40 -0.66 -1.62 -8.02
CA LEU A 40 -0.17 -0.29 -7.68
C LEU A 40 0.54 0.32 -8.88
N VAL A 41 0.13 1.52 -9.29
CA VAL A 41 0.80 2.31 -10.33
C VAL A 41 1.40 3.55 -9.69
N THR A 42 2.71 3.73 -9.90
CA THR A 42 3.45 4.92 -9.48
C THR A 42 4.13 5.60 -10.65
N ASP A 43 4.62 6.82 -10.44
CA ASP A 43 5.49 7.53 -11.39
C ASP A 43 6.86 6.85 -11.59
N ARG A 44 7.18 5.81 -10.82
CA ARG A 44 8.45 5.08 -10.86
C ARG A 44 8.32 3.59 -11.20
N GLY A 45 7.10 3.13 -11.51
CA GLY A 45 6.83 1.75 -11.91
C GLY A 45 5.47 1.23 -11.46
N ILE A 46 5.15 0.04 -11.96
CA ILE A 46 3.91 -0.69 -11.66
C ILE A 46 4.29 -1.89 -10.80
N ALA A 47 3.57 -2.14 -9.71
CA ALA A 47 3.65 -3.40 -8.97
C ALA A 47 2.31 -4.12 -9.08
N VAL A 48 2.35 -5.41 -9.38
CA VAL A 48 1.16 -6.28 -9.43
C VAL A 48 1.17 -7.18 -8.22
N ASN A 49 0.01 -7.31 -7.57
CA ASN A 49 -0.15 -8.21 -6.44
C ASN A 49 0.18 -9.66 -6.86
N PRO A 50 1.03 -10.39 -6.11
CA PRO A 50 1.34 -11.79 -6.39
C PRO A 50 0.11 -12.72 -6.51
N ASN A 51 -1.02 -12.35 -5.91
CA ASN A 51 -2.29 -13.07 -6.03
C ASN A 51 -2.93 -12.95 -7.43
N ARG A 52 -2.39 -12.11 -8.32
CA ARG A 52 -2.84 -11.86 -9.69
C ARG A 52 -1.76 -12.14 -10.74
N PRO A 53 -1.22 -13.37 -10.81
CA PRO A 53 -0.17 -13.71 -11.78
C PRO A 53 -0.64 -13.52 -13.23
N ASP A 54 -1.95 -13.68 -13.48
CA ASP A 54 -2.57 -13.46 -14.79
C ASP A 54 -2.42 -12.02 -15.29
N LEU A 55 -2.49 -11.04 -14.39
CA LEU A 55 -2.30 -9.63 -14.73
C LEU A 55 -0.83 -9.32 -14.99
N LYS A 56 0.07 -9.86 -14.17
CA LYS A 56 1.51 -9.68 -14.35
C LYS A 56 1.96 -10.13 -15.74
N GLU A 57 1.60 -11.37 -16.13
CA GLU A 57 1.97 -11.92 -17.43
C GLU A 57 1.43 -11.08 -18.59
N LYS A 58 0.15 -10.64 -18.51
CA LYS A 58 -0.46 -9.79 -19.54
C LYS A 58 0.29 -8.46 -19.68
N LEU A 59 0.58 -7.78 -18.58
CA LEU A 59 1.26 -6.48 -18.59
C LEU A 59 2.68 -6.60 -19.14
N GLU A 60 3.44 -7.63 -18.71
CA GLU A 60 4.79 -7.90 -19.23
C GLU A 60 4.78 -8.22 -20.72
N LYS A 61 3.79 -8.98 -21.21
CA LYS A 61 3.60 -9.26 -22.64
C LYS A 61 3.33 -8.02 -23.48
N PHE A 62 2.69 -6.99 -22.91
CA PHE A 62 2.51 -5.68 -23.55
C PHE A 62 3.74 -4.76 -23.41
N GLY A 63 4.86 -5.27 -22.87
CA GLY A 63 6.11 -4.53 -22.74
C GLY A 63 6.14 -3.59 -21.54
N LEU A 64 5.21 -3.73 -20.58
CA LEU A 64 5.25 -2.94 -19.35
C LEU A 64 6.19 -3.57 -18.33
N HIS A 65 7.03 -2.75 -17.72
CA HIS A 65 7.92 -3.18 -16.65
C HIS A 65 7.15 -3.29 -15.33
N VAL A 66 6.92 -4.52 -14.88
CA VAL A 66 6.32 -4.83 -13.59
C VAL A 66 7.41 -5.08 -12.55
N PHE A 67 7.27 -4.43 -11.40
CA PHE A 67 8.17 -4.54 -10.26
C PHE A 67 7.54 -5.38 -9.16
N ASP A 68 8.38 -5.96 -8.33
CA ASP A 68 7.98 -6.35 -6.98
C ASP A 68 7.72 -5.09 -6.14
N ILE A 69 6.71 -5.11 -5.27
CA ILE A 69 6.36 -3.93 -4.45
C ILE A 69 7.51 -3.50 -3.52
N HIS A 70 8.32 -4.45 -3.04
CA HIS A 70 9.50 -4.16 -2.22
C HIS A 70 10.60 -3.45 -3.03
N ALA A 71 10.66 -3.67 -4.36
CA ALA A 71 11.55 -2.89 -5.21
C ALA A 71 11.10 -1.43 -5.33
N LEU A 72 9.79 -1.16 -5.30
CA LEU A 72 9.26 0.21 -5.24
C LEU A 72 9.50 0.84 -3.87
N GLN A 73 9.30 0.09 -2.77
CA GLN A 73 9.65 0.53 -1.41
C GLN A 73 11.13 0.96 -1.34
N LYS A 74 12.06 0.08 -1.75
CA LYS A 74 13.50 0.38 -1.72
C LYS A 74 13.84 1.63 -2.52
N LYS A 75 13.25 1.79 -3.70
CA LYS A 75 13.40 3.03 -4.50
C LYS A 75 12.89 4.26 -3.75
N ALA A 76 11.80 4.15 -2.99
CA ALA A 76 11.29 5.26 -2.18
C ALA A 76 12.28 5.62 -1.06
N GLU A 77 12.80 4.61 -0.36
CA GLU A 77 13.80 4.78 0.71
C GLU A 77 15.12 5.34 0.18
N GLU A 78 15.55 4.97 -1.02
CA GLU A 78 16.73 5.56 -1.69
C GLU A 78 16.54 7.06 -1.99
N LEU A 79 15.30 7.52 -2.20
CA LEU A 79 14.99 8.92 -2.53
C LEU A 79 14.84 9.81 -1.30
N VAL A 80 14.21 9.31 -0.23
CA VAL A 80 13.85 10.13 0.95
C VAL A 80 14.36 9.59 2.28
N GLY A 81 15.07 8.48 2.27
CA GLY A 81 15.50 7.75 3.47
C GLY A 81 14.39 6.86 4.03
N VAL A 82 14.75 6.08 5.04
CA VAL A 82 13.79 5.28 5.82
C VAL A 82 13.12 6.22 6.83
N PRO A 83 11.78 6.31 6.86
CA PRO A 83 11.07 7.14 7.84
C PRO A 83 11.37 6.71 9.27
N GLU A 84 11.55 7.68 10.16
CA GLU A 84 11.61 7.39 11.59
C GLU A 84 10.26 6.84 12.08
N PRO A 85 10.23 5.70 12.80
CA PRO A 85 8.98 5.14 13.30
C PRO A 85 8.26 6.09 14.27
N ILE A 86 6.95 6.28 14.06
CA ILE A 86 6.11 7.02 14.99
C ILE A 86 5.96 6.20 16.28
N ARG A 87 6.14 6.85 17.43
CA ARG A 87 5.90 6.25 18.75
C ARG A 87 4.43 6.40 19.12
N TYR A 88 3.83 5.32 19.63
CA TYR A 88 2.43 5.28 20.03
C TYR A 88 2.30 4.90 21.49
N LYS A 89 1.29 5.46 22.15
CA LYS A 89 0.82 5.06 23.48
C LYS A 89 -0.19 3.91 23.37
N GLU A 90 -0.51 3.29 24.51
CA GLU A 90 -1.49 2.19 24.53
C GLU A 90 -2.95 2.62 24.31
N ARG A 91 -3.25 3.91 24.49
CA ARG A 91 -4.62 4.40 24.35
C ARG A 91 -5.11 4.29 22.90
N ILE A 92 -6.17 3.52 22.69
CA ILE A 92 -6.92 3.49 21.43
C ILE A 92 -7.74 4.77 21.32
N VAL A 93 -7.61 5.48 20.19
CA VAL A 93 -8.32 6.72 19.86
C VAL A 93 -9.29 6.55 18.70
N GLY A 94 -9.23 5.43 17.98
CA GLY A 94 -10.17 5.09 16.91
C GLY A 94 -10.16 3.60 16.60
N VAL A 95 -11.26 3.10 16.03
CA VAL A 95 -11.41 1.72 15.59
C VAL A 95 -11.76 1.74 14.10
N ALA A 96 -10.93 1.08 13.28
CA ALA A 96 -11.21 0.89 11.88
C ALA A 96 -12.03 -0.40 11.72
N MET A 97 -13.30 -0.25 11.37
CA MET A 97 -14.16 -1.37 11.03
C MET A 97 -14.11 -1.62 9.52
N TYR A 98 -14.02 -2.90 9.15
CA TYR A 98 -14.19 -3.31 7.77
C TYR A 98 -15.68 -3.35 7.38
N ARG A 99 -15.94 -3.54 6.10
CA ARG A 99 -17.29 -3.48 5.52
C ARG A 99 -18.26 -4.55 6.06
N ASP A 100 -17.73 -5.62 6.62
CA ASP A 100 -18.48 -6.72 7.26
C ASP A 100 -18.67 -6.50 8.77
N ASN A 101 -18.35 -5.30 9.27
CA ASN A 101 -18.35 -4.90 10.67
C ASN A 101 -17.31 -5.60 11.55
N THR A 102 -16.36 -6.35 10.97
CA THR A 102 -15.19 -6.83 11.72
C THR A 102 -14.22 -5.68 11.99
N VAL A 103 -13.44 -5.76 13.07
CA VAL A 103 -12.38 -4.79 13.34
C VAL A 103 -11.14 -5.19 12.53
N ILE A 104 -10.74 -4.35 11.58
CA ILE A 104 -9.54 -4.58 10.76
C ILE A 104 -8.30 -3.95 11.37
N ASP A 105 -8.45 -2.83 12.07
CA ASP A 105 -7.34 -2.14 12.71
C ASP A 105 -7.82 -1.21 13.85
N VAL A 106 -6.88 -0.74 14.67
CA VAL A 106 -7.12 0.26 15.71
C VAL A 106 -6.10 1.40 15.59
N ILE A 107 -6.57 2.62 15.79
CA ILE A 107 -5.73 3.83 15.75
C ILE A 107 -5.33 4.16 17.18
N ARG A 108 -4.03 4.28 17.43
CA ARG A 108 -3.46 4.55 18.76
C ARG A 108 -3.01 6.00 18.89
N GLN A 109 -3.06 6.51 20.12
CA GLN A 109 -2.60 7.86 20.44
C GLN A 109 -1.09 7.98 20.17
N ILE A 110 -0.67 9.06 19.52
CA ILE A 110 0.75 9.37 19.30
C ILE A 110 1.42 9.79 20.61
N ASP A 111 2.67 9.38 20.81
CA ASP A 111 3.54 9.87 21.88
C ASP A 111 4.29 11.12 21.39
N GLU A 112 4.04 12.26 22.05
CA GLU A 112 4.64 13.57 21.73
C GLU A 112 6.10 13.67 22.19
#